data_AF-A0A9Q0V4M1-F1
#
_entry.id   AF-A0A9Q0V4M1-F1
#
_cell.length_a   1.000
_cell.length_b   1.000
_cell.length_c   1.000
_cell.angle_alpha   90.00
_cell.angle_beta   90.00
_cell.angle_gamma   90.00
#
_symmetry.space_group_name_H-M   'P 1'
#
loop_
_entity.id
_entity.type
_entity.pdbx_description
1 polymer ?
#
loop_
_entity_poly.entity_id
_entity_poly.type
_entity_poly.pdbx_seq_one_letter_code
_entity_poly.pdbx_strand_id
1 'polypeptide(L)'
;MNDGTYRGGAQAFKLDTLLKLSDVKGIDGKTTLLHFVVEEIIRSEGIRAVRTARPSLSFSSVKSDEFIDNSNPASAEHYRNLGLQVVSGLSTELEDVRKAAIIDANVLTSTVSKLNQSLTKTKAFVDSDLKSLGEDGEFYHALASFLERAASEISSMSEEEKRITALVKSTADYFHGNAGMDEGLRLFTIVRDFLIMIDKTCREVRDDRSKRPITKTKKEVQEVTATNGQKSENAIQKLFPAIVGRRTDDSSSDDEIPSP
;
A
#
# COMPACT_ATOMS: atom_id res chain seq x y z
N MET A 1 0.57 -21.62 -3.11
CA MET A 1 1.79 -21.00 -3.70
C MET A 1 3.05 -21.31 -2.90
N ASN A 2 3.01 -21.28 -1.56
CA ASN A 2 4.21 -21.45 -0.72
C ASN A 2 4.25 -22.78 0.05
N ASP A 3 3.30 -23.69 -0.18
CA ASP A 3 3.20 -24.97 0.55
C ASP A 3 4.47 -25.80 0.35
N GLY A 4 5.02 -26.33 1.44
CA GLY A 4 6.29 -27.06 1.42
C GLY A 4 7.55 -26.21 1.21
N THR A 5 7.45 -24.88 1.23
CA THR A 5 8.60 -23.97 1.27
C THR A 5 8.78 -23.39 2.68
N TYR A 6 9.93 -22.76 2.95
CA TYR A 6 10.16 -22.03 4.22
C TYR A 6 9.19 -20.85 4.44
N ARG A 7 8.41 -20.46 3.42
CA ARG A 7 7.35 -19.44 3.49
C ARG A 7 5.94 -20.07 3.56
N GLY A 8 5.84 -21.39 3.61
CA GLY A 8 4.57 -22.10 3.76
C GLY A 8 3.95 -21.82 5.12
N GLY A 9 2.63 -21.58 5.16
CA GLY A 9 1.92 -21.26 6.41
C GLY A 9 2.26 -19.90 7.03
N ALA A 10 2.95 -19.01 6.30
CA ALA A 10 3.26 -17.67 6.79
C ALA A 10 1.96 -16.88 7.05
N GLN A 11 1.82 -16.35 8.27
CA GLN A 11 0.66 -15.53 8.67
C GLN A 11 0.79 -14.07 8.23
N ALA A 12 2.01 -13.61 7.96
CA ALA A 12 2.32 -12.26 7.51
C ALA A 12 3.61 -12.25 6.68
N PHE A 13 3.85 -11.14 5.98
CA PHE A 13 5.10 -10.89 5.25
C PHE A 13 5.57 -9.45 5.48
N LYS A 14 6.88 -9.23 5.42
CA LYS A 14 7.46 -7.88 5.46
C LYS A 14 7.15 -7.11 4.19
N LEU A 15 6.89 -5.81 4.30
CA LEU A 15 6.52 -4.97 3.16
C LEU A 15 7.57 -4.92 2.04
N ASP A 16 8.86 -5.14 2.32
CA ASP A 16 9.90 -5.28 1.30
C ASP A 16 9.60 -6.39 0.28
N THR A 17 8.76 -7.37 0.66
CA THR A 17 8.32 -8.45 -0.22
C THR A 17 7.40 -7.94 -1.34
N LEU A 18 6.71 -6.80 -1.15
CA LEU A 18 5.90 -6.18 -2.19
C LEU A 18 6.74 -5.83 -3.43
N LEU A 19 7.97 -5.39 -3.22
CA LEU A 19 8.92 -5.04 -4.29
C LEU A 19 9.35 -6.25 -5.14
N LYS A 20 9.14 -7.47 -4.63
CA LYS A 20 9.56 -8.73 -5.26
C LYS A 20 8.45 -9.40 -6.07
N LEU A 21 7.22 -8.86 -6.02
CA LEU A 21 6.08 -9.44 -6.74
C LEU A 21 6.26 -9.35 -8.26
N SER A 22 7.06 -8.40 -8.74
CA SER A 22 7.42 -8.26 -10.16
C SER A 22 8.51 -9.22 -10.61
N ASP A 23 9.29 -9.80 -9.68
CA ASP A 23 10.39 -10.72 -9.99
C ASP A 23 9.90 -12.14 -10.30
N VAL A 24 8.77 -12.53 -9.71
CA VAL A 24 8.17 -13.85 -9.93
C VAL A 24 7.40 -13.84 -11.24
N LYS A 25 7.92 -14.52 -12.26
CA LYS A 25 7.34 -14.60 -13.60
C LYS A 25 6.66 -15.95 -13.85
N GLY A 26 5.60 -15.91 -14.63
CA GLY A 26 4.94 -17.11 -15.14
C GLY A 26 5.78 -17.80 -16.22
N ILE A 27 5.30 -18.95 -16.69
CA ILE A 27 5.93 -19.75 -17.75
C ILE A 27 6.09 -19.01 -19.07
N ASP A 28 5.28 -17.99 -19.31
CA ASP A 28 5.36 -17.14 -20.50
C ASP A 28 6.55 -16.16 -20.44
N GLY A 29 7.22 -16.05 -19.29
CA GLY A 29 8.34 -15.13 -19.04
C GLY A 29 7.97 -13.65 -19.08
N LYS A 30 6.68 -13.33 -19.22
CA LYS A 30 6.15 -11.97 -19.45
C LYS A 30 5.29 -11.51 -18.29
N THR A 31 4.31 -12.31 -17.91
CA THR A 31 3.36 -11.95 -16.86
C THR A 31 3.96 -12.27 -15.49
N THR A 32 3.95 -11.27 -14.61
CA THR A 32 4.50 -11.40 -13.25
C THR A 32 3.39 -11.73 -12.24
N LEU A 33 3.78 -12.16 -11.04
CA LEU A 33 2.83 -12.32 -9.93
C LEU A 33 2.12 -11.00 -9.59
N LEU A 34 2.81 -9.86 -9.71
CA LEU A 34 2.20 -8.54 -9.55
C LEU A 34 1.07 -8.28 -10.56
N HIS A 35 1.25 -8.67 -11.83
CA HIS A 35 0.19 -8.56 -12.84
C HIS A 35 -1.06 -9.33 -12.41
N PHE A 36 -0.86 -10.57 -11.97
CA PHE A 36 -1.96 -11.40 -11.51
C PHE A 36 -2.70 -10.78 -10.31
N VAL A 37 -1.96 -10.33 -9.31
CA VAL A 37 -2.54 -9.67 -8.12
C VAL A 37 -3.33 -8.42 -8.53
N VAL A 38 -2.79 -7.57 -9.40
CA VAL A 38 -3.48 -6.37 -9.89
C VAL A 38 -4.75 -6.73 -10.65
N GLU A 39 -4.71 -7.70 -11.56
CA GLU A 39 -5.91 -8.13 -12.30
C GLU A 39 -7.00 -8.68 -11.37
N GLU A 40 -6.60 -9.42 -10.34
CA GLU A 40 -7.53 -9.98 -9.37
C GLU A 40 -8.17 -8.91 -8.49
N ILE A 41 -7.39 -7.90 -8.05
CA ILE A 41 -7.92 -6.74 -7.32
C ILE A 41 -8.89 -5.97 -8.23
N ILE A 42 -8.52 -5.68 -9.48
CA ILE A 42 -9.39 -5.01 -10.45
C ILE A 42 -10.73 -5.76 -10.57
N ARG A 43 -10.68 -7.09 -10.66
CA ARG A 43 -11.88 -7.93 -10.75
C ARG A 43 -12.76 -7.80 -9.49
N SER A 44 -12.18 -7.91 -8.29
CA SER A 44 -12.94 -7.83 -7.04
C SER A 44 -13.48 -6.44 -6.75
N GLU A 45 -12.68 -5.40 -7.03
CA GLU A 45 -13.04 -3.99 -6.84
C GLU A 45 -14.14 -3.56 -7.80
N GLY A 46 -14.08 -4.00 -9.05
CA GLY A 46 -15.12 -3.75 -10.04
C GLY A 46 -16.48 -4.27 -9.60
N ILE A 47 -16.52 -5.49 -9.06
CA ILE A 47 -17.74 -6.10 -8.52
C ILE A 47 -18.23 -5.32 -7.30
N ARG A 48 -17.31 -4.97 -6.38
CA ARG A 48 -17.65 -4.24 -5.16
C ARG A 48 -18.25 -2.87 -5.46
N ALA A 49 -17.63 -2.10 -6.35
CA ALA A 49 -18.06 -0.76 -6.67
C ALA A 49 -19.45 -0.73 -7.34
N VAL A 50 -19.83 -1.76 -8.10
CA VAL A 50 -21.18 -1.90 -8.66
C VAL A 50 -22.22 -2.18 -7.58
N ARG A 51 -21.88 -3.04 -6.60
CA ARG A 51 -22.76 -3.32 -5.45
C ARG A 51 -23.00 -2.06 -4.65
N THR A 52 -21.97 -1.27 -4.40
CA THR A 52 -22.08 0.01 -3.68
C THR A 52 -22.89 1.04 -4.46
N ALA A 53 -22.76 1.08 -5.80
CA ALA A 53 -23.52 1.99 -6.67
C ALA A 53 -24.98 1.57 -6.89
N ARG A 54 -25.37 0.34 -6.53
CA ARG A 54 -26.75 -0.12 -6.46
C ARG A 54 -27.22 -0.08 -5.01
N PRO A 55 -27.70 1.05 -4.48
CA PRO A 55 -28.45 1.03 -3.23
C PRO A 55 -29.65 0.12 -3.46
N SER A 56 -29.69 -1.01 -2.77
CA SER A 56 -30.66 -2.09 -2.95
C SER A 56 -32.11 -1.56 -3.01
N LEU A 57 -32.80 -1.86 -4.11
CA LEU A 57 -34.23 -2.13 -4.04
C LEU A 57 -34.38 -3.52 -3.41
N SER A 58 -35.07 -3.55 -2.27
CA SER A 58 -35.56 -4.72 -1.51
C SER A 58 -34.59 -5.52 -0.63
N PHE A 59 -34.82 -5.37 0.68
CA PHE A 59 -34.68 -6.43 1.67
C PHE A 59 -35.57 -7.63 1.27
N SER A 60 -34.96 -8.71 0.80
CA SER A 60 -35.57 -10.05 0.83
C SER A 60 -34.50 -11.05 1.22
N SER A 61 -34.69 -11.64 2.41
CA SER A 61 -33.85 -12.69 2.97
C SER A 61 -34.10 -14.01 2.24
N VAL A 62 -33.48 -14.22 1.08
CA VAL A 62 -33.24 -15.57 0.54
C VAL A 62 -31.89 -15.59 -0.15
N LYS A 63 -31.04 -16.54 0.27
CA LYS A 63 -29.74 -16.88 -0.31
C LYS A 63 -29.89 -17.14 -1.82
N SER A 64 -29.78 -16.09 -2.61
CA SER A 64 -29.60 -16.19 -4.05
C SER A 64 -28.16 -15.79 -4.28
N ASP A 65 -27.34 -16.77 -4.66
CA ASP A 65 -26.07 -16.53 -5.33
C ASP A 65 -26.42 -15.81 -6.64
N GLU A 66 -26.65 -14.50 -6.55
CA GLU A 66 -27.15 -13.67 -7.63
C GLU A 66 -26.05 -13.56 -8.68
N PHE A 67 -26.19 -14.39 -9.71
CA PHE A 67 -25.44 -14.37 -10.95
C PHE A 67 -25.35 -12.94 -11.48
N ILE A 68 -24.23 -12.26 -11.19
CA ILE A 68 -23.79 -11.13 -11.98
C ILE A 68 -23.73 -11.64 -13.42
N ASP A 69 -24.58 -11.10 -14.29
CA ASP A 69 -24.62 -11.45 -15.72
C ASP A 69 -23.31 -11.01 -16.39
N ASN A 70 -22.28 -11.83 -16.19
CA ASN A 70 -20.99 -11.79 -16.87
C ASN A 70 -21.08 -12.35 -18.30
N SER A 71 -22.28 -12.75 -18.75
CA SER A 71 -22.52 -13.24 -20.10
C SER A 71 -22.55 -12.09 -21.11
N ASN A 72 -22.80 -10.85 -20.66
CA ASN A 72 -22.71 -9.66 -21.50
C ASN A 72 -21.28 -9.07 -21.48
N PRO A 73 -20.56 -9.04 -22.61
CA PRO A 73 -19.21 -8.50 -22.67
C PRO A 73 -19.11 -7.03 -22.21
N ALA A 74 -20.19 -6.25 -22.40
CA ALA A 74 -20.23 -4.84 -22.01
C ALA A 74 -20.32 -4.62 -20.50
N SER A 75 -21.00 -5.50 -19.74
CA SER A 75 -21.06 -5.42 -18.27
C SER A 75 -19.73 -5.82 -17.65
N ALA A 76 -19.10 -6.89 -18.16
CA ALA A 76 -17.78 -7.34 -17.71
C ALA A 76 -16.69 -6.29 -17.93
N GLU A 77 -16.71 -5.59 -19.08
CA GLU A 77 -15.80 -4.49 -19.37
C GLU A 77 -16.03 -3.28 -18.47
N HIS A 78 -17.30 -2.92 -18.23
CA HIS A 78 -17.66 -1.87 -17.29
C HIS A 78 -17.14 -2.16 -15.86
N TYR A 79 -17.31 -3.38 -15.36
CA TYR A 79 -16.81 -3.78 -14.04
C TYR A 79 -15.30 -3.69 -13.96
N ARG A 80 -14.59 -4.18 -14.98
CA ARG A 80 -13.13 -4.11 -15.04
C ARG A 80 -12.65 -2.66 -15.05
N ASN A 81 -13.29 -1.78 -15.83
CA ASN A 81 -12.91 -0.36 -15.90
C ASN A 81 -13.09 0.33 -14.53
N LEU A 82 -14.17 0.03 -13.83
CA LEU A 82 -14.42 0.56 -12.50
C LEU A 82 -13.37 0.07 -11.49
N GLY A 83 -13.04 -1.23 -11.50
CA GLY A 83 -11.99 -1.77 -10.66
C GLY A 83 -10.60 -1.21 -10.98
N LEU A 84 -10.29 -1.02 -12.28
CA LEU A 84 -9.05 -0.38 -12.72
C LEU A 84 -8.96 1.05 -12.22
N GLN A 85 -10.05 1.81 -12.27
CA GLN A 85 -10.12 3.16 -11.73
C GLN A 85 -9.79 3.17 -10.23
N VAL A 86 -10.36 2.26 -9.44
CA VAL A 86 -10.06 2.12 -8.00
C VAL A 86 -8.58 1.83 -7.77
N VAL A 87 -8.02 0.81 -8.43
CA VAL A 87 -6.60 0.43 -8.21
C VAL A 87 -5.64 1.53 -8.66
N SER A 88 -5.94 2.20 -9.78
CA SER A 88 -5.14 3.35 -10.25
C SER A 88 -5.26 4.60 -9.36
N GLY A 89 -6.34 4.70 -8.57
CA GLY A 89 -6.56 5.78 -7.61
C GLY A 89 -5.70 5.66 -6.34
N LEU A 90 -5.18 4.46 -6.04
CA LEU A 90 -4.37 4.20 -4.85
C LEU A 90 -3.14 5.10 -4.76
N SER A 91 -2.54 5.43 -5.91
CA SER A 91 -1.43 6.38 -5.98
C SER A 91 -1.88 7.75 -5.46
N THR A 92 -3.05 8.25 -5.84
CA THR A 92 -3.56 9.54 -5.35
C THR A 92 -3.90 9.50 -3.86
N GLU A 93 -4.54 8.43 -3.37
CA GLU A 93 -4.90 8.30 -1.96
C GLU A 93 -3.67 8.27 -1.02
N LEU A 94 -2.54 7.76 -1.52
CA LEU A 94 -1.28 7.69 -0.78
C LEU A 94 -0.26 8.72 -1.27
N GLU A 95 -0.70 9.88 -1.75
CA GLU A 95 0.20 10.91 -2.26
C GLU A 95 1.19 11.43 -1.21
N ASP A 96 0.75 11.57 0.03
CA ASP A 96 1.59 12.08 1.12
C ASP A 96 2.68 11.08 1.51
N VAL A 97 2.46 9.78 1.30
CA VAL A 97 3.51 8.76 1.46
C VAL A 97 4.62 8.97 0.44
N ARG A 98 4.29 9.32 -0.81
CA ARG A 98 5.31 9.65 -1.81
C ARG A 98 6.08 10.92 -1.47
N LYS A 99 5.39 11.95 -0.95
CA LYS A 99 6.03 13.19 -0.50
C LYS A 99 6.93 12.95 0.72
N ALA A 100 6.51 12.09 1.65
CA ALA A 100 7.31 11.72 2.81
C ALA A 100 8.55 10.91 2.43
N ALA A 101 8.47 10.06 1.39
CA ALA A 101 9.56 9.21 0.93
C ALA A 101 10.79 9.96 0.37
N ILE A 102 10.70 11.28 0.17
CA ILE A 102 11.82 12.14 -0.26
C ILE A 102 12.40 12.98 0.89
N ILE A 103 11.82 12.92 2.08
CA ILE A 103 12.28 13.67 3.24
C ILE A 103 13.49 12.96 3.85
N ASP A 104 14.59 13.69 4.02
CA ASP A 104 15.75 13.22 4.77
C ASP A 104 15.59 13.58 6.26
N ALA A 105 15.24 12.59 7.07
CA ALA A 105 15.04 12.77 8.49
C ALA A 105 16.32 13.18 9.24
N ASN A 106 17.50 12.70 8.80
CA ASN A 106 18.77 13.07 9.43
C ASN A 106 19.08 14.55 9.17
N VAL A 107 18.81 15.03 7.96
CA VAL A 107 18.94 16.45 7.62
C VAL A 107 17.97 17.29 8.46
N LEU A 108 16.71 16.85 8.60
CA LEU A 108 15.72 17.53 9.44
C LEU A 108 16.19 17.63 10.90
N THR A 109 16.50 16.50 11.55
CA THR A 109 17.00 16.44 12.93
C THR A 109 18.26 17.27 13.13
N SER A 110 19.20 17.22 12.19
CA SER A 110 20.43 18.02 12.27
C SER A 110 20.14 19.52 12.16
N THR A 111 19.14 19.91 11.38
CA THR A 111 18.75 21.32 11.18
C THR A 111 18.07 21.86 12.43
N VAL A 112 17.13 21.13 13.01
CA VAL A 112 16.48 21.47 14.29
C VAL A 112 17.52 21.59 15.41
N SER A 113 18.48 20.66 15.46
CA SER A 113 19.57 20.70 16.43
C SER A 113 20.47 21.94 16.26
N LYS A 114 20.83 22.30 15.02
CA LYS A 114 21.63 23.51 14.73
C LYS A 114 20.90 24.79 15.12
N LEU A 115 19.59 24.87 14.87
CA LEU A 115 18.78 26.02 15.26
C LEU A 115 18.73 26.19 16.78
N ASN A 116 18.50 25.09 17.52
CA ASN A 116 18.56 25.09 18.98
C ASN A 116 19.93 25.56 19.51
N GLN A 117 21.02 25.04 18.97
CA GLN A 117 22.37 25.46 19.38
C GLN A 117 22.63 26.93 19.08
N SER A 118 22.22 27.42 17.91
CA SER A 118 22.36 28.83 17.55
C SER A 118 21.56 29.73 18.49
N LEU A 119 20.32 29.35 18.81
CA LEU A 119 19.48 30.07 19.76
C LEU A 119 20.15 30.15 21.14
N THR A 120 20.67 29.03 21.65
CA THR A 120 21.38 29.00 22.94
C THR A 120 22.60 29.92 22.94
N LYS A 121 23.40 29.90 21.87
CA LYS A 121 24.58 30.77 21.73
C LYS A 121 24.20 32.25 21.68
N THR A 122 23.20 32.61 20.88
CA THR A 122 22.76 34.01 20.77
C THR A 122 22.13 34.50 22.06
N LYS A 123 21.37 33.65 22.77
CA LYS A 123 20.82 34.00 24.09
C LYS A 123 21.93 34.25 25.11
N ALA A 124 22.94 33.39 25.16
CA ALA A 124 24.10 33.57 26.04
C ALA A 124 24.87 34.88 25.72
N PHE A 125 25.03 35.22 24.45
CA PHE A 125 25.64 36.49 24.01
C PHE A 125 24.82 37.71 24.47
N VAL A 126 23.49 37.66 24.33
CA VAL A 126 22.61 38.74 24.80
C VAL A 126 22.67 38.90 26.31
N ASP A 127 22.64 37.79 27.05
CA ASP A 127 22.64 37.78 28.51
C ASP A 127 23.98 38.19 29.13
N SER A 128 25.09 38.09 28.40
CA SER A 128 26.44 38.45 28.88
C SER A 128 26.91 39.80 28.31
N ASP A 129 27.32 39.80 27.05
CA ASP A 129 28.03 40.90 26.41
C ASP A 129 27.13 42.13 26.27
N LEU A 130 25.88 41.95 25.84
CA LEU A 130 24.98 43.07 25.57
C LEU A 130 24.37 43.70 26.83
N LYS A 131 23.97 42.90 27.83
CA LYS A 131 23.49 43.45 29.11
C LYS A 131 24.56 44.27 29.82
N SER A 132 25.84 43.88 29.67
CA SER A 132 26.96 44.61 30.27
C SER A 132 27.21 45.99 29.66
N LEU A 133 26.74 46.23 28.42
CA LEU A 133 26.94 47.48 27.67
C LEU A 133 25.81 48.52 27.87
N GLY A 134 24.76 48.18 28.62
CA GLY A 134 23.60 49.05 28.89
C GLY A 134 22.33 48.57 28.18
N GLU A 135 21.25 48.39 28.94
CA GLU A 135 19.99 47.77 28.48
C GLU A 135 19.11 48.68 27.60
N ASP A 136 19.48 49.95 27.41
CA ASP A 136 18.65 50.98 26.73
C ASP A 136 18.86 51.06 25.20
N GLY A 137 19.64 50.15 24.61
CA GLY A 137 19.91 50.14 23.17
C GLY A 137 18.76 49.55 22.35
N GLU A 138 18.30 50.25 21.31
CA GLU A 138 17.25 49.75 20.39
C GLU A 138 17.58 48.37 19.79
N PHE A 139 18.85 48.11 19.52
CA PHE A 139 19.33 46.79 19.04
C PHE A 139 19.11 45.68 20.07
N TYR A 140 19.37 45.95 21.35
CA TYR A 140 19.16 44.98 22.43
C TYR A 140 17.68 44.58 22.51
N HIS A 141 16.77 45.56 22.53
CA HIS A 141 15.34 45.29 22.57
C HIS A 141 14.84 44.53 21.33
N ALA A 142 15.31 44.89 20.14
CA ALA A 142 14.95 44.20 18.89
C ALA A 142 15.42 42.75 18.90
N LEU A 143 16.67 42.50 19.33
CA LEU A 143 17.26 41.17 19.39
C LEU A 143 16.61 40.31 20.48
N ALA A 144 16.32 40.88 21.66
CA ALA A 144 15.63 40.19 22.75
C ALA A 144 14.22 39.74 22.33
N SER A 145 13.44 40.64 21.70
CA SER A 145 12.11 40.30 21.17
C SER A 145 12.17 39.23 20.07
N PHE A 146 13.18 39.31 19.20
CA PHE A 146 13.40 38.27 18.19
C PHE A 146 13.69 36.90 18.83
N LEU A 147 14.58 36.86 19.83
CA LEU A 147 14.95 35.62 20.50
C LEU A 147 13.79 34.98 21.26
N GLU A 148 12.90 35.77 21.86
CA GLU A 148 11.71 35.26 22.53
C GLU A 148 10.80 34.52 21.53
N ARG A 149 10.53 35.14 20.37
CA ARG A 149 9.74 34.51 19.29
C ARG A 149 10.44 33.29 18.71
N ALA A 150 11.73 33.41 18.38
CA ALA A 150 12.51 32.31 17.84
C ALA A 150 12.59 31.12 18.82
N ALA A 151 12.68 31.37 20.12
CA ALA A 151 12.68 30.32 21.13
C ALA A 151 11.38 29.53 21.16
N SER A 152 10.24 30.21 21.08
CA SER A 152 8.92 29.57 21.01
C SER A 152 8.78 28.71 19.75
N GLU A 153 9.13 29.27 18.58
CA GLU A 153 9.04 28.54 17.30
C GLU A 153 9.98 27.34 17.23
N ILE A 154 11.23 27.50 17.67
CA ILE A 154 12.22 26.41 17.68
C ILE A 154 11.83 25.31 18.67
N SER A 155 11.26 25.66 19.84
CA SER A 155 10.76 24.67 20.80
C SER A 155 9.60 23.87 20.20
N SER A 156 8.62 24.55 19.62
CA SER A 156 7.47 23.92 18.93
C SER A 156 7.95 22.98 17.82
N MET A 157 8.90 23.42 16.99
CA MET A 157 9.48 22.59 15.94
C MET A 157 10.22 21.36 16.50
N SER A 158 10.94 21.49 17.62
CA SER A 158 11.61 20.34 18.25
C SER A 158 10.63 19.34 18.87
N GLU A 159 9.53 19.82 19.43
CA GLU A 159 8.45 18.96 19.93
C GLU A 159 7.77 18.21 18.78
N GLU A 160 7.50 18.89 17.68
CA GLU A 160 6.89 18.31 16.48
C GLU A 160 7.82 17.29 15.81
N GLU A 161 9.11 17.58 15.72
CA GLU A 161 10.12 16.62 15.25
C GLU A 161 10.09 15.32 16.07
N LYS A 162 10.06 15.43 17.41
CA LYS A 162 9.98 14.26 18.30
C LYS A 162 8.67 13.50 18.13
N ARG A 163 7.56 14.22 17.99
CA ARG A 163 6.23 13.64 17.76
C ARG A 163 6.19 12.86 16.45
N ILE A 164 6.66 13.45 15.35
CA ILE A 164 6.75 12.79 14.04
C ILE A 164 7.66 11.58 14.11
N THR A 165 8.82 11.70 14.74
CA THR A 165 9.78 10.59 14.93
C THR A 165 9.12 9.41 15.66
N ALA A 166 8.37 9.67 16.73
CA ALA A 166 7.64 8.63 17.45
C ALA A 166 6.55 7.97 16.61
N LEU A 167 5.82 8.75 15.80
CA LEU A 167 4.82 8.20 14.88
C LEU A 167 5.45 7.30 13.82
N VAL A 168 6.53 7.75 13.18
CA VAL A 168 7.27 6.95 12.19
C VAL A 168 7.73 5.63 12.79
N LYS A 169 8.25 5.66 14.03
CA LYS A 169 8.62 4.46 14.77
C LYS A 169 7.43 3.52 14.97
N SER A 170 6.32 4.03 15.49
CA SER A 170 5.12 3.22 15.74
C SER A 170 4.58 2.59 14.46
N THR A 171 4.65 3.29 13.32
CA THR A 171 4.26 2.75 12.03
C THR A 171 5.22 1.65 11.57
N ALA A 172 6.54 1.83 11.76
CA ALA A 172 7.53 0.77 11.50
C ALA A 172 7.23 -0.47 12.34
N ASP A 173 6.96 -0.26 13.63
CA ASP A 173 6.70 -1.32 14.60
C ASP A 173 5.45 -2.13 14.23
N TYR A 174 4.43 -1.47 13.70
CA TYR A 174 3.21 -2.13 13.22
C TYR A 174 3.47 -3.09 12.05
N PHE A 175 4.25 -2.69 11.06
CA PHE A 175 4.46 -3.50 9.85
C PHE A 175 5.61 -4.49 9.97
N HIS A 176 6.67 -4.16 10.73
CA HIS A 176 7.92 -4.93 10.75
C HIS A 176 8.30 -5.46 12.14
N GLY A 177 7.46 -5.24 13.16
CA GLY A 177 7.83 -5.49 14.56
C GLY A 177 8.88 -4.50 15.04
N ASN A 178 9.58 -4.78 16.15
CA ASN A 178 10.57 -3.87 16.77
C ASN A 178 11.80 -3.59 15.86
N ALA A 179 11.60 -2.81 14.81
CA ALA A 179 12.50 -2.68 13.67
C ALA A 179 13.28 -1.35 13.66
N GLY A 180 13.00 -0.47 14.63
CA GLY A 180 13.72 0.78 14.82
C GLY A 180 13.37 1.86 13.80
N MET A 181 14.06 3.01 13.91
CA MET A 181 13.75 4.23 13.15
C MET A 181 14.06 4.13 11.65
N ASP A 182 15.18 3.51 11.29
CA ASP A 182 15.64 3.41 9.90
C ASP A 182 14.64 2.63 9.04
N GLU A 183 14.00 1.62 9.62
CA GLU A 183 12.95 0.84 8.97
C GLU A 183 11.67 1.65 8.76
N GLY A 184 11.34 2.54 9.71
CA GLY A 184 10.19 3.44 9.59
C GLY A 184 10.34 4.46 8.46
N LEU A 185 11.56 4.96 8.22
CA LEU A 185 11.82 5.85 7.08
C LEU A 185 11.80 5.06 5.76
N ARG A 186 12.38 3.86 5.75
CA ARG A 186 12.39 2.98 4.58
C ARG A 186 11.00 2.57 4.14
N LEU A 187 10.05 2.46 5.06
CA LEU A 187 8.64 2.17 4.79
C LEU A 187 8.05 3.07 3.70
N PHE A 188 8.26 4.39 3.80
CA PHE A 188 7.73 5.34 2.83
C PHE A 188 8.32 5.10 1.44
N THR A 189 9.62 4.80 1.35
CA THR A 189 10.31 4.45 0.10
C THR A 189 9.74 3.17 -0.51
N ILE A 190 9.56 2.13 0.30
CA ILE A 190 9.00 0.84 -0.15
C ILE A 190 7.59 1.04 -0.72
N VAL A 191 6.72 1.74 0.00
CA VAL A 191 5.34 1.96 -0.44
C VAL A 191 5.31 2.84 -1.70
N ARG A 192 6.11 3.91 -1.76
CA ARG A 192 6.24 4.74 -2.98
C ARG A 192 6.64 3.88 -4.19
N ASP A 193 7.67 3.07 -4.06
CA ASP A 193 8.19 2.26 -5.16
C ASP A 193 7.18 1.18 -5.58
N PHE A 194 6.49 0.58 -4.61
CA PHE A 194 5.38 -0.32 -4.89
C PHE A 194 4.24 0.35 -5.65
N LEU A 195 3.85 1.58 -5.27
CA LEU A 195 2.82 2.35 -5.98
C LEU A 195 3.23 2.64 -7.43
N ILE A 196 4.51 2.97 -7.68
CA ILE A 196 5.03 3.15 -9.03
C ILE A 196 4.91 1.86 -9.85
N MET A 197 5.16 0.70 -9.24
CA MET A 197 4.98 -0.59 -9.91
C MET A 197 3.50 -0.88 -10.19
N ILE A 198 2.60 -0.61 -9.24
CA ILE A 198 1.15 -0.75 -9.45
C ILE A 198 0.69 0.12 -10.61
N ASP A 199 1.10 1.40 -10.65
CA ASP A 199 0.76 2.33 -11.72
C ASP A 199 1.25 1.84 -13.08
N LYS A 200 2.47 1.27 -13.12
CA LYS A 200 3.02 0.66 -14.33
C LYS A 200 2.19 -0.55 -14.77
N THR A 201 1.90 -1.48 -13.87
CA THR A 201 1.12 -2.67 -14.17
C THR A 201 -0.31 -2.34 -14.59
N CYS A 202 -0.96 -1.35 -13.96
CA CYS A 202 -2.27 -0.85 -14.39
C CYS A 202 -2.26 -0.35 -15.85
N ARG A 203 -1.18 0.32 -16.28
CA ARG A 203 -1.01 0.73 -17.69
C ARG A 203 -0.81 -0.47 -18.61
N GLU A 204 0.05 -1.42 -18.23
CA GLU A 204 0.31 -2.63 -19.01
C GLU A 204 -0.99 -3.46 -19.22
N VAL A 205 -1.76 -3.65 -18.14
CA VAL A 205 -3.06 -4.35 -18.15
C VAL A 205 -4.09 -3.66 -19.03
N ARG A 206 -4.03 -2.33 -19.15
CA ARG A 206 -4.88 -1.53 -20.06
C ARG A 206 -4.44 -1.69 -21.51
N ASP A 207 -3.14 -1.57 -21.77
CA ASP A 207 -2.56 -1.53 -23.12
C ASP A 207 -2.55 -2.91 -23.82
N ASP A 208 -2.31 -3.99 -23.07
CA ASP A 208 -2.39 -5.37 -23.58
C ASP A 208 -3.78 -5.72 -24.11
N ARG A 209 -4.81 -4.98 -23.68
CA ARG A 209 -6.18 -5.17 -24.13
C ARG A 209 -6.50 -4.33 -25.36
N SER A 210 -5.94 -3.13 -25.48
CA SER A 210 -6.02 -2.32 -26.72
C SER A 210 -5.40 -3.03 -27.93
N LYS A 211 -4.49 -3.99 -27.71
CA LYS A 211 -3.82 -4.78 -28.76
C LYS A 211 -4.53 -6.09 -29.14
N ARG A 212 -5.56 -6.54 -28.41
CA ARG A 212 -6.32 -7.75 -28.77
C ARG A 212 -7.48 -7.37 -29.71
N PRO A 213 -7.53 -7.87 -30.96
CA PRO A 213 -8.67 -7.62 -31.84
C PRO A 213 -9.93 -8.25 -31.25
N ILE A 214 -11.07 -7.56 -31.35
CA ILE A 214 -12.39 -8.12 -31.04
C ILE A 214 -12.73 -9.16 -32.12
N THR A 215 -12.19 -10.37 -32.03
CA THR A 215 -12.67 -11.49 -32.83
C THR A 215 -14.00 -11.96 -32.25
N LYS A 216 -15.08 -11.69 -32.98
CA LYS A 216 -16.41 -12.25 -32.77
C LYS A 216 -16.35 -13.77 -32.98
N THR A 217 -16.18 -14.56 -31.94
CA THR A 217 -16.30 -16.02 -32.02
C THR A 217 -17.76 -16.42 -31.81
N LYS A 218 -18.33 -17.05 -32.85
CA LYS A 218 -19.67 -17.64 -32.85
C LYS A 218 -19.78 -18.76 -31.80
N LYS A 219 -20.99 -18.89 -31.25
CA LYS A 219 -21.50 -19.94 -30.36
C LYS A 219 -20.91 -21.33 -30.64
N GLU A 220 -20.39 -21.96 -29.59
CA GLU A 220 -20.60 -23.38 -29.35
C GLU A 220 -20.84 -23.57 -27.85
N VAL A 221 -21.99 -24.16 -27.53
CA VAL A 221 -22.47 -24.38 -26.17
C VAL A 221 -21.82 -25.66 -25.66
N GLN A 222 -20.96 -25.55 -24.65
CA GLN A 222 -20.68 -26.65 -23.74
C GLN A 222 -20.89 -26.18 -22.31
N GLU A 223 -21.87 -26.83 -21.70
CA GLU A 223 -22.33 -26.70 -20.33
C GLU A 223 -21.21 -27.18 -19.39
N VAL A 224 -20.62 -26.25 -18.62
CA VAL A 224 -19.74 -26.61 -17.50
C VAL A 224 -20.08 -25.70 -16.32
N THR A 225 -20.87 -26.25 -15.41
CA THR A 225 -21.07 -25.79 -14.04
C THR A 225 -19.73 -25.86 -13.32
N ALA A 226 -19.00 -24.75 -13.31
CA ALA A 226 -17.80 -24.57 -12.49
C ALA A 226 -17.89 -23.20 -11.81
N THR A 227 -17.87 -23.22 -10.48
CA THR A 227 -17.89 -22.04 -9.61
C THR A 227 -16.69 -21.14 -9.93
N ASN A 228 -16.93 -19.84 -10.08
CA ASN A 228 -16.01 -18.89 -10.73
C ASN A 228 -14.65 -18.72 -10.02
N GLY A 229 -14.53 -19.13 -8.76
CA GLY A 229 -13.24 -19.23 -8.04
C GLY A 229 -12.28 -20.22 -8.69
N GLN A 230 -12.81 -21.29 -9.30
CA GLN A 230 -12.00 -22.29 -10.00
C GLN A 230 -11.37 -21.74 -11.28
N LYS A 231 -11.91 -20.70 -11.92
CA LYS A 231 -11.34 -20.12 -13.16
C LYS A 231 -10.09 -19.29 -12.92
N SER A 232 -10.04 -18.47 -11.86
CA SER A 232 -8.82 -17.72 -11.51
C SER A 232 -7.76 -18.65 -10.96
N GLU A 233 -8.14 -19.62 -10.13
CA GLU A 233 -7.24 -20.69 -9.67
C GLU A 233 -6.64 -21.45 -10.87
N ASN A 234 -7.46 -21.87 -11.83
CA ASN A 234 -6.97 -22.55 -13.04
C ASN A 234 -6.03 -21.67 -13.89
N ALA A 235 -6.22 -20.34 -13.91
CA ALA A 235 -5.34 -19.43 -14.64
C ALA A 235 -3.97 -19.27 -13.95
N ILE A 236 -3.96 -19.11 -12.62
CA ILE A 236 -2.71 -19.12 -11.83
C ILE A 236 -1.98 -20.45 -12.00
N GLN A 237 -2.71 -21.57 -11.87
CA GLN A 237 -2.13 -22.91 -11.98
C GLN A 237 -1.49 -23.15 -13.36
N LYS A 238 -2.09 -22.63 -14.44
CA LYS A 238 -1.52 -22.70 -15.79
C LYS A 238 -0.27 -21.84 -15.97
N LEU A 239 -0.28 -20.64 -15.41
CA LEU A 239 0.83 -19.70 -15.59
C LEU A 239 1.99 -19.97 -14.63
N PHE A 240 1.72 -20.62 -13.50
CA PHE A 240 2.68 -20.95 -12.47
C PHE A 240 2.54 -22.43 -12.03
N PRO A 241 2.85 -23.41 -12.89
CA PRO A 241 2.62 -24.83 -12.64
C PRO A 241 3.50 -25.44 -11.54
N ALA A 242 4.64 -24.82 -11.21
CA ALA A 242 5.47 -25.19 -10.06
C ALA A 242 4.72 -25.08 -8.70
N ILE A 243 3.54 -24.45 -8.70
CA ILE A 243 2.67 -24.26 -7.54
C ILE A 243 1.73 -25.47 -7.31
N VAL A 244 1.51 -26.33 -8.31
CA VAL A 244 0.47 -27.38 -8.28
C VAL A 244 1.01 -28.73 -7.76
N GLY A 245 2.29 -29.02 -7.95
CA GLY A 245 2.85 -30.37 -7.77
C GLY A 245 3.09 -30.88 -6.34
N ARG A 246 2.48 -30.31 -5.30
CA ARG A 246 2.69 -30.75 -3.89
C ARG A 246 1.42 -30.83 -3.03
N ARG A 247 0.24 -31.02 -3.62
CA ARG A 247 -0.91 -31.56 -2.90
C ARG A 247 -0.92 -33.07 -3.07
N THR A 248 -0.15 -33.77 -2.24
CA THR A 248 -0.30 -35.22 -2.04
C THR A 248 -1.20 -35.42 -0.83
N ASP A 249 -2.42 -35.86 -1.12
CA ASP A 249 -3.32 -36.73 -0.35
C ASP A 249 -3.16 -36.75 1.19
N ASP A 250 -4.00 -35.99 1.88
CA ASP A 250 -4.47 -36.34 3.22
C ASP A 250 -6.01 -36.38 3.20
N SER A 251 -6.53 -37.47 2.62
CA SER A 251 -7.87 -37.95 2.97
C SER A 251 -7.78 -38.64 4.32
N SER A 252 -8.14 -37.93 5.40
CA SER A 252 -8.53 -38.57 6.66
C SER A 252 -10.03 -38.38 6.83
N SER A 253 -10.75 -39.45 6.49
CA SER A 253 -12.11 -39.69 6.90
C SER A 253 -12.11 -39.96 8.40
N ASP A 254 -13.00 -39.33 9.16
CA ASP A 254 -13.51 -39.91 10.41
C ASP A 254 -14.92 -39.37 10.64
N ASP A 255 -15.89 -40.22 10.30
CA ASP A 255 -17.22 -40.22 10.87
C ASP A 255 -17.12 -40.69 12.32
N GLU A 256 -17.80 -40.01 13.25
CA GLU A 256 -18.78 -40.60 14.17
C GLU A 256 -19.14 -39.60 15.29
N ILE A 257 -20.42 -39.26 15.37
CA ILE A 257 -21.09 -38.72 16.55
C ILE A 257 -21.78 -39.90 17.22
N PRO A 258 -21.76 -39.99 18.56
CA PRO A 258 -23.06 -39.98 19.23
C PRO A 258 -23.10 -39.12 20.50
N SER A 259 -24.16 -38.33 20.60
CA SER A 259 -24.64 -37.68 21.83
C SER A 259 -25.15 -38.71 22.84
N PRO A 260 -25.28 -38.29 24.11
CA PRO A 260 -26.62 -38.20 24.70
C PRO A 260 -27.02 -36.75 25.00
#